data_AF-A0A4S0N3J2-F1
#
_entry.id   AF-A0A4S0N3J2-F1
#
_cell.length_a   1.000
_cell.length_b   1.000
_cell.length_c   1.000
_cell.angle_alpha   90.00
_cell.angle_beta   90.00
_cell.angle_gamma   90.00
#
_symmetry.space_group_name_H-M   'P 1'
#
loop_
_entity.id
_entity.type
_entity.pdbx_description
1 polymer ?
#
loop_
_entity_poly.entity_id
_entity_poly.type
_entity_poly.pdbx_seq_one_letter_code
_entity_poly.pdbx_strand_id
1 'polypeptide(L)' 'MSPDYRAAATWIEQAIGCLAEAVECMPDDHFLAEHAAAHEASRSPSVDPAASVLEREWWRRDRLTYYYKDGTAA' A
#
# COMPACT_ATOMS: atom_id res chain seq x y z
N MET A 1 18.68 15.99 14.60
CA MET A 1 17.24 15.67 14.50
C MET A 1 16.59 16.01 15.83
N SER A 2 15.69 17.00 15.86
CA SER A 2 15.05 17.45 17.11
C SER A 2 14.06 16.39 17.64
N PRO A 3 13.69 16.44 18.94
CA PRO A 3 12.65 15.58 19.50
C PRO A 3 11.33 15.66 18.72
N ASP A 4 10.90 16.87 18.35
CA ASP A 4 9.64 17.08 17.60
C ASP A 4 9.67 16.43 16.21
N TYR A 5 10.82 16.52 15.53
CA TYR A 5 10.98 15.86 14.24
C TYR A 5 10.90 14.32 14.38
N ARG A 6 11.52 13.75 15.42
CA ARG A 6 11.43 12.29 15.66
C ARG A 6 10.00 11.87 15.96
N ALA A 7 9.29 12.64 16.79
CA ALA A 7 7.90 12.38 17.09
C ALA A 7 7.05 12.40 15.82
N ALA A 8 7.19 13.43 14.98
CA ALA A 8 6.48 13.52 13.71
C ALA A 8 6.79 12.33 12.77
N ALA A 9 8.06 11.92 12.67
CA ALA A 9 8.44 10.76 11.87
C ALA A 9 7.76 9.47 12.37
N THR A 10 7.72 9.23 13.67
CA THR A 10 7.03 8.07 14.26
C THR A 10 5.52 8.06 13.93
N TRP A 11 4.86 9.22 13.98
CA TRP A 11 3.44 9.32 13.61
C TRP A 11 3.21 9.03 12.13
N ILE A 12 4.10 9.49 11.25
CA ILE A 12 4.03 9.19 9.81
C ILE A 12 4.22 7.69 9.56
N GLU A 13 5.21 7.07 10.21
CA GLU A 13 5.44 5.62 10.11
C GLU A 13 4.22 4.82 10.58
N GLN A 14 3.61 5.19 11.72
CA GLN A 14 2.38 4.57 12.19
C GLN A 14 1.23 4.73 11.21
N ALA A 15 1.00 5.93 10.67
CA ALA A 15 -0.06 6.17 9.72
C ALA A 15 0.09 5.32 8.44
N ILE A 16 1.32 5.19 7.94
CA ILE A 16 1.63 4.34 6.78
C ILE A 16 1.39 2.86 7.12
N GLY A 17 1.77 2.43 8.33
CA GLY A 17 1.49 1.07 8.81
C GLY A 17 -0.01 0.75 8.85
N CYS A 18 -0.82 1.63 9.45
CA CYS A 18 -2.27 1.47 9.49
C CYS A 18 -2.90 1.47 8.10
N LEU A 19 -2.39 2.30 7.17
CA LEU A 19 -2.83 2.28 5.78
C LEU A 19 -2.53 0.94 5.10
N ALA A 20 -1.34 0.37 5.33
CA ALA A 20 -0.98 -0.93 4.77
C ALA A 20 -1.91 -2.04 5.26
N GLU A 21 -2.23 -2.08 6.55
CA GLU A 21 -3.20 -3.04 7.11
C GLU A 21 -4.59 -2.88 6.49
N ALA A 22 -5.06 -1.64 6.31
CA ALA A 22 -6.35 -1.37 5.68
C ALA A 22 -6.39 -1.81 4.21
N VAL A 23 -5.31 -1.56 3.47
CA VAL A 23 -5.16 -1.97 2.06
C VAL A 23 -5.07 -3.50 1.94
N GLU A 24 -4.40 -4.18 2.86
CA GLU A 24 -4.30 -5.64 2.90
C GLU A 24 -5.68 -6.31 3.08
N CYS A 25 -6.56 -5.74 3.89
CA CYS A 25 -7.92 -6.23 4.10
C CYS A 25 -8.93 -5.74 3.04
N MET A 26 -8.52 -4.90 2.10
CA MET A 26 -9.43 -4.26 1.14
C MET A 26 -9.93 -5.28 0.10
N PRO A 27 -11.26 -5.40 -0.13
CA PRO A 27 -11.81 -6.24 -1.19
C PRO A 27 -11.24 -5.88 -2.56
N ASP A 28 -11.04 -6.88 -3.44
CA ASP A 28 -10.36 -6.70 -4.73
C ASP A 28 -10.96 -5.58 -5.58
N ASP A 29 -12.30 -5.54 -5.75
CA ASP A 29 -12.94 -4.51 -6.58
C ASP A 29 -12.64 -3.09 -6.08
N HIS A 30 -12.62 -2.88 -4.76
CA HIS A 30 -12.30 -1.59 -4.16
C HIS A 30 -10.80 -1.28 -4.27
N PHE A 31 -9.96 -2.29 -4.02
CA PHE A 31 -8.50 -2.17 -4.17
C PHE A 31 -8.10 -1.75 -5.59
N LEU A 32 -8.69 -2.38 -6.62
CA LEU A 32 -8.43 -2.05 -8.02
C LEU A 32 -8.82 -0.60 -8.35
N ALA A 33 -9.94 -0.12 -7.81
CA ALA A 33 -10.39 1.25 -8.00
C ALA A 33 -9.43 2.27 -7.35
N GLU A 34 -9.00 2.04 -6.10
CA GLU A 34 -8.06 2.92 -5.40
C GLU A 34 -6.66 2.88 -6.03
N HIS A 35 -6.20 1.70 -6.45
CA HIS A 35 -4.92 1.53 -7.16
C HIS A 35 -4.92 2.32 -8.47
N ALA A 36 -5.98 2.21 -9.28
CA ALA A 36 -6.12 3.00 -10.50
C ALA A 36 -6.19 4.51 -10.21
N ALA A 37 -6.96 4.92 -9.20
CA ALA A 37 -7.06 6.32 -8.80
C ALA A 37 -5.71 6.92 -8.36
N ALA A 38 -4.87 6.12 -7.70
CA ALA A 38 -3.52 6.54 -7.32
C ALA A 38 -2.60 6.80 -8.52
N HIS A 39 -2.77 6.08 -9.64
CA HIS A 39 -2.03 6.33 -10.89
C HIS A 39 -2.50 7.59 -11.63
N GLU A 40 -3.79 7.91 -11.53
CA GLU A 40 -4.37 9.12 -12.13
C GLU A 40 -4.12 10.39 -11.30
N ALA A 41 -3.84 10.24 -10.01
CA ALA A 41 -3.55 11.37 -9.13
C ALA A 41 -2.24 12.07 -9.51
N SER A 42 -2.23 13.40 -9.43
CA SER A 42 -0.98 14.16 -9.53
C SER A 42 -0.04 13.80 -8.38
N ARG A 43 1.25 13.62 -8.69
CA ARG A 43 2.27 13.30 -7.70
C ARG A 43 2.33 14.37 -6.60
N SER A 44 2.41 13.92 -5.36
CA SER A 44 2.64 14.81 -4.23
C SER A 44 3.33 14.07 -3.09
N PRO A 45 4.21 14.74 -2.32
CA PRO A 45 4.90 14.10 -1.20
C PRO A 45 3.96 13.49 -0.15
N SER A 46 2.72 13.97 -0.06
CA SER A 46 1.68 13.45 0.83
C SER A 46 0.97 12.20 0.29
N VAL A 47 0.90 12.02 -1.03
CA VAL A 47 0.18 10.91 -1.68
C VAL A 47 1.12 9.79 -2.09
N ASP A 48 2.37 10.10 -2.41
CA ASP A 48 3.38 9.11 -2.82
C ASP A 48 3.57 7.94 -1.82
N PRO A 49 3.50 8.15 -0.48
CA PRO A 49 3.54 7.04 0.48
C PRO A 49 2.31 6.12 0.36
N ALA A 50 1.13 6.67 0.12
CA ALA A 50 -0.09 5.89 -0.05
C ALA A 50 -0.07 5.09 -1.36
N ALA A 51 0.37 5.72 -2.45
CA ALA A 51 0.59 5.03 -3.73
C ALA A 51 1.61 3.88 -3.57
N SER A 52 2.69 4.09 -2.81
CA SER A 52 3.69 3.04 -2.54
C SER A 52 3.13 1.85 -1.77
N VAL A 53 2.18 2.07 -0.85
CA VAL A 53 1.47 1.00 -0.14
C VAL A 53 0.58 0.20 -1.09
N LEU A 54 -0.19 0.88 -1.93
CA LEU A 54 -1.05 0.25 -2.94
C LEU A 54 -0.24 -0.56 -3.96
N GLU A 55 0.89 -0.04 -4.42
CA GLU A 55 1.82 -0.75 -5.31
C GLU A 55 2.39 -2.01 -4.66
N ARG A 56 2.85 -1.92 -3.40
CA ARG A 56 3.35 -3.09 -2.66
C ARG A 56 2.28 -4.18 -2.55
N GLU A 57 1.03 -3.80 -2.33
CA GLU A 57 -0.10 -4.73 -2.29
C GLU A 57 -0.37 -5.38 -3.66
N TRP A 58 -0.40 -4.57 -4.71
CA TRP A 58 -0.62 -5.02 -6.09
C TRP A 58 0.32 -6.17 -6.44
N TRP A 59 1.63 -5.97 -6.22
CA TRP A 59 2.64 -7.00 -6.50
C TRP A 59 2.48 -8.24 -5.62
N ARG A 60 1.98 -8.09 -4.39
CA ARG A 60 1.74 -9.25 -3.52
C ARG A 60 0.55 -10.08 -4.01
N ARG A 61 -0.57 -9.43 -4.37
CA ARG A 61 -1.78 -10.07 -4.89
C ARG A 61 -1.54 -10.74 -6.24
N ASP A 62 -0.77 -10.10 -7.12
CA ASP A 62 -0.36 -10.67 -8.41
C ASP A 62 0.50 -11.93 -8.23
N ARG A 63 1.50 -11.87 -7.34
CA ARG A 63 2.31 -13.06 -7.00
C ARG A 63 1.48 -14.19 -6.40
N LEU A 64 0.54 -13.90 -5.51
CA LEU A 64 -0.36 -14.92 -4.97
C LEU A 64 -1.20 -15.53 -6.10
N THR A 65 -1.76 -14.72 -6.99
CA THR A 65 -2.50 -15.20 -8.16
C THR A 65 -1.65 -16.12 -9.04
N TYR A 66 -0.37 -15.78 -9.25
CA TYR A 66 0.58 -16.61 -9.97
C TYR A 66 0.82 -17.97 -9.27
N TYR A 67 1.15 -17.98 -7.97
CA TYR A 67 1.40 -19.22 -7.22
C TYR A 67 0.16 -20.13 -7.10
N TYR A 68 -1.05 -19.55 -6.98
CA TYR A 68 -2.28 -20.33 -6.91
C TYR A 68 -2.79 -20.81 -8.28
N LYS A 69 -2.49 -20.10 -9.38
CA LYS A 69 -2.80 -20.59 -10.75
C LYS A 69 -1.91 -21.74 -11.20
N ASP A 70 -0.66 -21.79 -10.75
CA ASP A 70 0.30 -22.85 -11.14
C ASP A 70 0.17 -24.15 -10.31
N GLY A 71 -0.86 -24.28 -9.46
CA GLY A 71 -1.25 -25.55 -8.83
C GLY A 71 -0.18 -26.23 -7.96
N THR A 72 0.89 -25.52 -7.61
CA THR A 72 1.96 -26.00 -6.74
C THR A 72 1.93 -25.19 -5.46
N ALA A 73 0.91 -25.43 -4.66
CA ALA A 73 1.04 -25.24 -3.22
C ALA A 73 2.16 -26.17 -2.75
N ALA A 74 3.28 -25.59 -2.30
CA ALA A 74 4.33 -26.32 -1.60
C ALA A 74 3.84 -26.79 -0.24
#